data_AF-A0A5C3MMF5-F1
#
_entry.id   AF-A0A5C3MMF5-F1
#
_cell.length_a   1.000
_cell.length_b   1.000
_cell.length_c   1.000
_cell.angle_alpha   90.00
_cell.angle_beta   90.00
_cell.angle_gamma   90.00
#
_symmetry.space_group_name_H-M   'P 1'
#
loop_
_entity.id
_entity.type
_entity.pdbx_description
1 polymer ?
#
loop_
_entity_poly.entity_id
_entity_poly.type
_entity_poly.pdbx_seq_one_letter_code
_entity_poly.pdbx_strand_id
1 'polypeptide(L)'
;MSSTATLTGLHDPTSSEYKKARRRFLRTTKNRDNHVDADWTPFRAAEKKYKARFPPPDLSNVLDLAILDGARQSEVRLGAWVGRHDATEWKEIRISGEGGSSGRKAYILPRIPGLVVLPSYVSHHEQRDLIRWSLRDHVRSPNETNLDTHYILPEAGIWNAFLQSQQTDGVDEIIQPRALSSSTPERSENPEVGPRKLISNDPASPDNFETIATSPKAPASPSSTVSPASASSLIRKLRWANIGWSYHWGSKQYDFSKGKVEVNTTLRGLCQRVVRSIEWADVFGGADQEKEDWGSEDQAWTHWKETYGRN
;
A
#
# COMPACT_ATOMS: atom_id res chain seq x y z
N MET A 1 -17.50 -11.61 -8.86
CA MET A 1 -18.33 -10.39 -8.74
C MET A 1 -19.46 -10.62 -7.72
N SER A 2 -19.11 -10.74 -6.43
CA SER A 2 -20.10 -10.97 -5.35
C SER A 2 -19.66 -10.27 -4.06
N SER A 3 -19.51 -8.94 -4.11
CA SER A 3 -19.00 -8.15 -2.96
C SER A 3 -19.87 -6.95 -2.57
N THR A 4 -20.82 -6.53 -3.40
CA THR A 4 -21.72 -5.42 -3.07
C THR A 4 -22.97 -5.89 -2.32
N ALA A 5 -23.46 -7.11 -2.58
CA ALA A 5 -24.63 -7.68 -1.90
C ALA A 5 -24.38 -8.02 -0.41
N THR A 6 -23.13 -8.15 0.03
CA THR A 6 -22.76 -8.54 1.40
C THR A 6 -22.65 -7.38 2.37
N LEU A 7 -22.41 -6.16 1.90
CA LEU A 7 -22.29 -4.98 2.76
C LEU A 7 -23.66 -4.54 3.30
N THR A 8 -24.70 -4.52 2.46
CA THR A 8 -26.04 -4.07 2.86
C THR A 8 -26.64 -4.90 4.00
N GLY A 9 -26.46 -6.23 3.96
CA GLY A 9 -26.95 -7.12 5.02
C GLY A 9 -26.31 -6.84 6.39
N LEU A 10 -25.03 -6.44 6.46
CA LEU A 10 -24.37 -6.20 7.75
C LEU A 10 -24.75 -4.84 8.38
N HIS A 11 -25.37 -3.94 7.62
CA HIS A 11 -25.86 -2.64 8.11
C HIS A 11 -27.35 -2.66 8.46
N ASP A 12 -28.11 -3.67 8.03
CA ASP A 12 -29.53 -3.86 8.37
C ASP A 12 -29.68 -4.72 9.64
N PRO A 13 -30.14 -4.16 10.78
CA PRO A 13 -30.33 -4.92 12.03
C PRO A 13 -31.32 -6.09 11.93
N THR A 14 -32.20 -6.06 10.93
CA THR A 14 -33.24 -7.08 10.73
C THR A 14 -32.73 -8.29 9.93
N SER A 15 -31.61 -8.13 9.21
CA SER A 15 -31.04 -9.16 8.35
C SER A 15 -30.52 -10.38 9.13
N SER A 16 -30.41 -11.51 8.43
CA SER A 16 -29.89 -12.75 9.02
C SER A 16 -28.37 -12.65 9.30
N GLU A 17 -27.68 -11.91 8.43
CA GLU A 17 -26.25 -11.64 8.43
C GLU A 17 -25.87 -10.81 9.66
N TYR A 18 -26.60 -9.73 9.92
CA TYR A 18 -26.43 -8.89 11.11
C TYR A 18 -26.64 -9.69 12.38
N LYS A 19 -27.75 -10.44 12.48
CA LYS A 19 -28.05 -11.28 13.65
C LYS A 19 -26.97 -12.33 13.89
N LYS A 20 -26.41 -12.93 12.83
CA LYS A 20 -25.29 -13.89 12.93
C LYS A 20 -24.00 -13.20 13.40
N ALA A 21 -23.67 -12.04 12.84
CA ALA A 21 -22.49 -11.27 13.23
C ALA A 21 -22.58 -10.78 14.69
N ARG A 22 -23.74 -10.27 15.11
CA ARG A 22 -24.01 -9.86 16.50
C ARG A 22 -23.81 -11.00 17.49
N ARG A 23 -24.36 -12.19 17.20
CA ARG A 23 -24.15 -13.38 18.06
C ARG A 23 -22.67 -13.76 18.17
N ARG A 24 -21.94 -13.73 17.05
CA ARG A 24 -20.49 -14.01 17.05
C ARG A 24 -19.73 -12.97 17.87
N PHE A 25 -20.04 -11.68 17.68
CA PHE A 25 -19.42 -10.58 18.41
C PHE A 25 -19.59 -10.74 19.92
N LEU A 26 -20.84 -10.88 20.39
CA LEU A 26 -21.15 -11.07 21.81
C LEU A 26 -20.42 -12.29 22.40
N ARG A 27 -20.34 -13.39 21.64
CA ARG A 27 -19.60 -14.60 22.07
C ARG A 27 -18.10 -14.32 22.22
N THR A 28 -17.51 -13.58 21.29
CA THR A 28 -16.06 -13.28 21.30
C THR A 28 -15.67 -12.20 22.30
N THR A 29 -16.58 -11.30 22.66
CA THR A 29 -16.29 -10.17 23.56
C THR A 29 -16.78 -10.37 24.99
N LYS A 30 -17.57 -11.41 25.28
CA LYS A 30 -18.13 -11.69 26.62
C LYS A 30 -17.11 -11.66 27.75
N ASN A 31 -15.89 -12.15 27.51
CA ASN A 31 -14.82 -12.23 28.51
C ASN A 31 -13.73 -11.18 28.29
N ARG A 32 -13.98 -10.16 27.47
CA ARG A 32 -13.00 -9.10 27.25
C ARG A 32 -13.03 -8.18 28.46
N ASP A 33 -11.86 -7.89 29.00
CA ASP A 33 -11.72 -6.91 30.08
C ASP A 33 -12.19 -5.53 29.60
N ASN A 34 -13.05 -4.90 30.40
CA ASN A 34 -13.68 -3.62 30.10
C ASN A 34 -12.68 -2.46 30.10
N HIS A 35 -11.48 -2.64 30.66
CA HIS A 35 -10.44 -1.60 30.71
C HIS A 35 -9.40 -1.68 29.60
N VAL A 36 -9.45 -2.68 28.71
CA VAL A 36 -8.46 -2.86 27.63
C VAL A 36 -8.35 -1.63 26.71
N ASP A 37 -9.42 -0.85 26.61
CA ASP A 37 -9.50 0.31 25.73
C ASP A 37 -8.96 1.59 26.40
N ALA A 38 -8.84 1.61 27.74
CA ALA A 38 -8.34 2.77 28.49
C ALA A 38 -6.84 3.03 28.26
N ASP A 39 -6.09 1.98 27.95
CA ASP A 39 -4.64 2.06 27.70
C ASP A 39 -4.31 2.40 26.23
N TRP A 40 -5.31 2.62 25.38
CA TRP A 40 -5.07 2.90 23.98
C TRP A 40 -4.69 4.36 23.75
N THR A 41 -3.59 4.56 23.02
CA THR A 41 -3.32 5.88 22.43
C THR A 41 -4.44 6.28 21.47
N PRO A 42 -4.65 7.59 21.22
CA PRO A 42 -5.69 8.05 20.28
C PRO A 42 -5.59 7.40 18.90
N PHE A 43 -4.37 7.21 18.38
CA PHE A 43 -4.15 6.52 17.10
C PHE A 43 -4.58 5.05 17.17
N ARG A 44 -4.23 4.34 18.25
CA ARG A 44 -4.62 2.94 18.42
C ARG A 44 -6.13 2.77 18.56
N ALA A 45 -6.79 3.68 19.27
CA ALA A 45 -8.24 3.70 19.39
C ALA A 45 -8.91 3.91 18.02
N ALA A 46 -8.44 4.88 17.23
CA ALA A 46 -8.92 5.11 15.88
C ALA A 46 -8.69 3.90 14.96
N GLU A 47 -7.49 3.31 14.98
CA GLU A 47 -7.15 2.11 14.19
C GLU A 47 -8.09 0.95 14.55
N LYS A 48 -8.34 0.71 15.84
CA LYS A 48 -9.24 -0.34 16.32
C LYS A 48 -10.69 -0.09 15.92
N LYS A 49 -11.16 1.16 16.02
CA LYS A 49 -12.50 1.57 15.58
C LYS A 49 -12.71 1.21 14.10
N TYR A 50 -11.83 1.65 13.21
CA TYR A 50 -12.03 1.49 11.76
C TYR A 50 -11.68 0.08 11.23
N LYS A 51 -10.91 -0.73 11.98
CA LYS A 51 -10.67 -2.15 11.65
C LYS A 51 -11.75 -3.09 12.19
N ALA A 52 -12.70 -2.59 12.98
CA ALA A 52 -13.79 -3.41 13.51
C ALA A 52 -14.63 -3.97 12.36
N ARG A 53 -14.81 -5.29 12.34
CA ARG A 53 -15.72 -5.95 11.38
C ARG A 53 -17.18 -5.90 11.84
N PHE A 54 -17.38 -5.85 13.15
CA PHE A 54 -18.71 -5.75 13.76
C PHE A 54 -18.59 -5.06 15.14
N PRO A 55 -19.50 -4.13 15.49
CA PRO A 55 -20.44 -3.48 14.55
C PRO A 55 -19.67 -2.82 13.38
N PRO A 56 -20.28 -2.68 12.19
CA PRO A 56 -19.66 -1.92 11.12
C PRO A 56 -19.25 -0.54 11.63
N PRO A 57 -18.06 -0.05 11.28
CA PRO A 57 -17.59 1.22 11.79
C PRO A 57 -18.47 2.34 11.25
N ASP A 58 -18.75 3.32 12.10
CA ASP A 58 -19.35 4.58 11.67
C ASP A 58 -18.31 5.40 10.91
N LEU A 59 -18.63 5.71 9.65
CA LEU A 59 -17.78 6.43 8.71
C LEU A 59 -18.16 7.90 8.57
N SER A 60 -19.13 8.41 9.36
CA SER A 60 -19.56 9.81 9.28
C SER A 60 -18.42 10.80 9.51
N ASN A 61 -17.39 10.41 10.26
CA ASN A 61 -16.23 11.26 10.57
C ASN A 61 -15.02 10.96 9.67
N VAL A 62 -15.22 10.27 8.54
CA VAL A 62 -14.17 10.00 7.55
C VAL A 62 -14.29 11.02 6.43
N LEU A 63 -13.17 11.70 6.13
CA LEU A 63 -13.09 12.63 5.02
C LEU A 63 -13.28 11.88 3.70
N ASP A 64 -14.28 12.28 2.93
CA ASP A 64 -14.57 11.73 1.60
C ASP A 64 -14.76 12.85 0.59
N LEU A 65 -13.69 13.17 -0.13
CA LEU A 65 -13.67 14.23 -1.14
C LEU A 65 -14.15 13.73 -2.51
N ALA A 66 -14.34 12.41 -2.69
CA ALA A 66 -14.86 11.86 -3.93
C ALA A 66 -16.34 12.16 -4.14
N ILE A 67 -17.09 12.45 -3.06
CA ILE A 67 -18.52 12.84 -3.15
C ILE A 67 -18.74 14.19 -3.82
N LEU A 68 -17.70 15.03 -3.88
CA LEU A 68 -17.72 16.34 -4.56
C LEU A 68 -17.66 16.20 -6.08
N ASP A 69 -17.32 15.01 -6.60
CA ASP A 69 -17.29 14.71 -8.02
C ASP A 69 -18.71 14.41 -8.53
N GLY A 70 -19.26 15.33 -9.31
CA GLY A 70 -20.58 15.17 -9.94
C GLY A 70 -20.69 13.92 -10.83
N ALA A 71 -19.59 13.45 -11.42
CA ALA A 71 -19.58 12.24 -12.23
C ALA A 71 -19.82 10.96 -11.41
N ARG A 72 -19.64 11.03 -10.08
CA ARG A 72 -19.77 9.89 -9.15
C ARG A 72 -21.09 9.83 -8.42
N GLN A 73 -22.05 10.70 -8.75
CA GLN A 73 -23.35 10.75 -8.08
C GLN A 73 -24.08 9.40 -8.07
N SER A 74 -23.93 8.58 -9.12
CA SER A 74 -24.47 7.22 -9.15
C SER A 74 -23.81 6.30 -8.11
N GLU A 75 -22.49 6.32 -7.99
CA GLU A 75 -21.73 5.55 -7.01
C GLU A 75 -22.05 5.97 -5.57
N VAL A 76 -22.17 7.28 -5.34
CA VAL A 76 -22.56 7.85 -4.04
C VAL A 76 -23.94 7.35 -3.64
N ARG A 77 -24.93 7.42 -4.55
CA ARG A 77 -26.29 6.89 -4.30
C ARG A 77 -26.32 5.39 -4.02
N LEU A 78 -25.39 4.63 -4.60
CA LEU A 78 -25.24 3.19 -4.35
C LEU A 78 -24.50 2.88 -3.03
N GLY A 79 -24.08 3.90 -2.27
CA GLY A 79 -23.37 3.72 -1.01
C GLY A 79 -21.93 3.25 -1.17
N ALA A 80 -21.31 3.43 -2.34
CA ALA A 80 -19.89 3.16 -2.52
C ALA A 80 -19.01 4.20 -1.79
N TRP A 81 -19.54 5.40 -1.59
CA TRP A 81 -18.92 6.53 -0.91
C TRP A 81 -19.86 6.97 0.22
N VAL A 82 -19.38 6.98 1.46
CA VAL A 82 -20.22 7.09 2.68
C VAL A 82 -19.61 8.00 3.75
N GLY A 83 -18.49 8.64 3.46
CA GLY A 83 -17.90 9.64 4.36
C GLY A 83 -18.52 11.03 4.19
N ARG A 84 -17.86 12.04 4.75
CA ARG A 84 -18.25 13.44 4.67
C ARG A 84 -17.14 14.29 4.07
N HIS A 85 -17.49 15.18 3.17
CA HIS A 85 -16.55 16.17 2.64
C HIS A 85 -16.09 17.19 3.70
N ASP A 86 -16.87 17.45 4.74
CA ASP A 86 -16.59 18.45 5.80
C ASP A 86 -16.09 17.82 7.11
N ALA A 87 -15.65 16.56 7.09
CA ALA A 87 -15.14 15.86 8.28
C ALA A 87 -13.86 16.51 8.87
N THR A 88 -13.12 17.26 8.04
CA THR A 88 -11.96 18.07 8.43
C THR A 88 -11.82 19.23 7.44
N GLU A 89 -11.10 20.27 7.85
CA GLU A 89 -10.72 21.37 6.96
C GLU A 89 -9.82 20.88 5.82
N TRP A 90 -10.11 21.38 4.62
CA TRP A 90 -9.33 21.16 3.42
C TRP A 90 -9.40 22.39 2.51
N LYS A 91 -8.45 22.51 1.59
CA LYS A 91 -8.42 23.55 0.56
C LYS A 91 -8.17 22.93 -0.81
N GLU A 92 -8.96 23.31 -1.81
CA GLU A 92 -8.71 22.93 -3.20
C GLU A 92 -7.50 23.70 -3.71
N ILE A 93 -6.56 23.00 -4.38
CA ILE A 93 -5.37 23.59 -4.99
C ILE A 93 -5.43 23.43 -6.50
N ARG A 94 -4.66 24.27 -7.20
CA ARG A 94 -4.60 24.22 -8.66
C ARG A 94 -3.79 23.01 -9.11
N ILE A 95 -4.24 22.45 -10.24
CA ILE A 95 -3.51 21.42 -10.98
C ILE A 95 -3.21 21.96 -12.38
N SER A 96 -1.94 21.93 -12.80
CA SER A 96 -1.51 22.27 -14.16
C SER A 96 -1.33 21.00 -15.00
N GLY A 97 -1.65 21.05 -16.30
CA GLY A 97 -1.47 19.90 -17.19
C GLY A 97 -1.96 20.14 -18.62
N GLU A 98 -1.28 19.52 -19.60
CA GLU A 98 -1.70 19.48 -21.00
C GLU A 98 -3.06 18.76 -21.09
N GLY A 99 -4.12 19.56 -21.25
CA GLY A 99 -5.51 19.11 -21.16
C GLY A 99 -6.29 19.82 -20.04
N GLY A 100 -6.12 21.14 -19.91
CA GLY A 100 -6.71 22.06 -18.92
C GLY A 100 -8.25 22.13 -18.87
N SER A 101 -8.92 20.99 -19.03
CA SER A 101 -10.37 20.83 -18.97
C SER A 101 -10.80 19.46 -18.41
N SER A 102 -9.87 18.59 -17.98
CA SER A 102 -10.28 17.39 -17.23
C SER A 102 -10.61 17.84 -15.81
N GLY A 103 -11.85 17.69 -15.34
CA GLY A 103 -12.33 18.07 -13.99
C GLY A 103 -11.66 17.35 -12.81
N ARG A 104 -10.35 17.14 -12.87
CA ARG A 104 -9.48 16.63 -11.81
C ARG A 104 -9.26 17.73 -10.79
N LYS A 105 -9.33 17.34 -9.53
CA LYS A 105 -9.16 18.22 -8.38
C LYS A 105 -8.09 17.68 -7.46
N ALA A 106 -7.37 18.57 -6.81
CA ALA A 106 -6.43 18.25 -5.74
C ALA A 106 -6.79 19.07 -4.52
N TYR A 107 -6.58 18.47 -3.36
CA TYR A 107 -6.92 19.06 -2.09
C TYR A 107 -5.76 18.90 -1.12
N ILE A 108 -5.53 19.92 -0.30
CA ILE A 108 -4.58 19.88 0.82
C ILE A 108 -5.35 19.88 2.13
N LEU A 109 -4.72 19.34 3.17
CA LEU A 109 -5.21 19.43 4.55
C LEU A 109 -4.27 20.38 5.29
N PRO A 110 -4.68 21.62 5.62
CA PRO A 110 -3.79 22.61 6.24
C PRO A 110 -3.10 22.12 7.52
N ARG A 111 -3.76 21.23 8.27
CA ARG A 111 -3.22 20.62 9.50
C ARG A 111 -2.14 19.56 9.27
N ILE A 112 -1.92 19.15 8.02
CA ILE A 112 -0.93 18.13 7.63
C ILE A 112 -0.17 18.66 6.40
N PRO A 113 0.84 19.55 6.62
CA PRO A 113 1.65 20.09 5.54
C PRO A 113 2.25 19.00 4.65
N GLY A 114 2.29 19.25 3.34
CA GLY A 114 2.81 18.31 2.34
C GLY A 114 1.86 17.19 1.92
N LEU A 115 0.72 16.98 2.60
CA LEU A 115 -0.28 16.00 2.19
C LEU A 115 -1.19 16.57 1.08
N VAL A 116 -1.13 15.95 -0.10
CA VAL A 116 -2.01 16.24 -1.25
C VAL A 116 -2.89 15.04 -1.56
N VAL A 117 -4.20 15.25 -1.67
CA VAL A 117 -5.20 14.24 -2.02
C VAL A 117 -5.72 14.52 -3.43
N LEU A 118 -5.61 13.54 -4.33
CA LEU A 118 -6.11 13.62 -5.72
C LEU A 118 -7.16 12.54 -6.00
N PRO A 119 -8.44 12.76 -5.64
CA PRO A 119 -9.50 11.80 -5.93
C PRO A 119 -9.61 11.58 -7.45
N SER A 120 -9.81 10.32 -7.85
CA SER A 120 -10.11 9.98 -9.25
C SER A 120 -9.05 10.39 -10.29
N TYR A 121 -7.81 10.67 -9.88
CA TYR A 121 -6.79 11.21 -10.80
C TYR A 121 -6.53 10.29 -12.01
N VAL A 122 -6.48 8.98 -11.76
CA VAL A 122 -6.24 7.94 -12.77
C VAL A 122 -7.57 7.51 -13.39
N SER A 123 -7.64 7.47 -14.72
CA SER A 123 -8.85 7.03 -15.44
C SER A 123 -9.18 5.56 -15.20
N HIS A 124 -10.44 5.14 -15.37
CA HIS A 124 -10.81 3.73 -15.22
C HIS A 124 -10.07 2.79 -16.18
N HIS A 125 -9.70 3.27 -17.37
CA HIS A 125 -8.90 2.49 -18.32
C HIS A 125 -7.49 2.28 -17.77
N GLU A 126 -6.78 3.36 -17.42
CA GLU A 126 -5.44 3.29 -16.82
C GLU A 126 -5.43 2.48 -15.51
N GLN A 127 -6.47 2.58 -14.66
CA GLN A 127 -6.60 1.77 -13.45
C GLN A 127 -6.59 0.26 -13.78
N ARG A 128 -7.34 -0.17 -14.80
CA ARG A 128 -7.38 -1.59 -15.20
C ARG A 128 -6.03 -2.05 -15.72
N ASP A 129 -5.33 -1.20 -16.47
CA ASP A 129 -4.02 -1.53 -17.02
C ASP A 129 -2.96 -1.61 -15.92
N LEU A 130 -2.98 -0.69 -14.96
CA LEU A 130 -2.12 -0.75 -13.77
C LEU A 130 -2.40 -1.99 -12.92
N ILE A 131 -3.68 -2.34 -12.70
CA ILE A 131 -4.04 -3.58 -11.97
C ILE A 131 -3.48 -4.81 -12.69
N ARG A 132 -3.68 -4.90 -14.01
CA ARG A 132 -3.12 -6.00 -14.82
C ARG A 132 -1.61 -6.04 -14.72
N TRP A 133 -0.95 -4.90 -14.93
CA TRP A 133 0.50 -4.80 -14.85
C TRP A 133 1.02 -5.22 -13.46
N SER A 134 0.43 -4.71 -12.38
CA SER A 134 0.84 -5.03 -11.00
C SER A 134 0.74 -6.51 -10.69
N LEU A 135 -0.34 -7.18 -11.13
CA LEU A 135 -0.54 -8.61 -10.87
C LEU A 135 0.21 -9.51 -11.84
N ARG A 136 0.35 -9.11 -13.10
CA ARG A 136 0.82 -9.99 -14.17
C ARG A 136 2.30 -9.81 -14.48
N ASP A 137 2.78 -8.57 -14.50
CA ASP A 137 4.10 -8.21 -15.03
C ASP A 137 5.05 -7.76 -13.92
N HIS A 138 4.56 -7.01 -12.94
CA HIS A 138 5.40 -6.46 -11.88
C HIS A 138 5.88 -7.53 -10.89
N VAL A 139 5.09 -8.55 -10.61
CA VAL A 139 5.42 -9.62 -9.63
C VAL A 139 6.23 -10.76 -10.24
N ARG A 140 6.79 -10.56 -11.44
CA ARG A 140 7.72 -11.49 -12.08
C ARG A 140 9.14 -11.25 -11.58
N SER A 141 10.00 -12.24 -11.78
CA SER A 141 11.44 -12.02 -11.73
C SER A 141 11.80 -10.84 -12.65
N PRO A 142 12.71 -9.92 -12.23
CA PRO A 142 13.55 -9.97 -11.03
C PRO A 142 12.97 -9.25 -9.79
N ASN A 143 11.69 -8.85 -9.79
CA ASN A 143 11.10 -8.17 -8.63
C ASN A 143 10.80 -9.17 -7.52
N GLU A 144 11.46 -9.00 -6.38
CA GLU A 144 11.23 -9.84 -5.21
C GLU A 144 9.84 -9.60 -4.61
N THR A 145 9.19 -10.67 -4.19
CA THR A 145 7.90 -10.67 -3.51
C THR A 145 8.01 -11.30 -2.12
N ASN A 146 6.95 -11.20 -1.33
CA ASN A 146 6.87 -11.90 -0.05
C ASN A 146 6.88 -13.43 -0.14
N LEU A 147 6.68 -13.98 -1.35
CA LEU A 147 6.64 -15.42 -1.56
C LEU A 147 8.03 -15.99 -1.88
N ASP A 148 8.94 -15.19 -2.44
CA ASP A 148 10.29 -15.61 -2.84
C ASP A 148 11.16 -16.07 -1.66
N THR A 149 10.89 -15.52 -0.47
CA THR A 149 11.52 -15.96 0.78
C THR A 149 11.23 -17.43 1.08
N HIS A 150 10.10 -17.97 0.65
CA HIS A 150 9.62 -19.29 1.09
C HIS A 150 9.46 -20.30 -0.04
N TYR A 151 9.24 -19.84 -1.27
CA TYR A 151 8.94 -20.69 -2.42
C TYR A 151 9.91 -20.40 -3.56
N ILE A 152 10.11 -21.40 -4.41
CA ILE A 152 10.82 -21.26 -5.69
C ILE A 152 9.77 -20.89 -6.73
N LEU A 153 9.58 -19.60 -6.97
CA LEU A 153 8.53 -19.11 -7.86
C LEU A 153 8.90 -19.28 -9.34
N PRO A 154 7.90 -19.48 -10.23
CA PRO A 154 8.13 -19.44 -11.67
C PRO A 154 8.66 -18.08 -12.11
N GLU A 155 9.61 -18.06 -13.05
CA GLU A 155 10.20 -16.82 -13.56
C GLU A 155 9.13 -15.89 -14.17
N ALA A 156 8.14 -16.48 -14.84
CA ALA A 156 6.99 -15.78 -15.40
C ALA A 156 6.03 -15.22 -14.34
N GLY A 157 6.25 -15.46 -13.04
CA GLY A 157 5.45 -14.97 -11.93
C GLY A 157 4.22 -15.82 -11.62
N ILE A 158 3.81 -15.79 -10.35
CA ILE A 158 2.75 -16.65 -9.81
C ILE A 158 1.37 -16.40 -10.42
N TRP A 159 1.09 -15.17 -10.86
CA TRP A 159 -0.16 -14.83 -11.53
C TRP A 159 -0.29 -15.50 -12.90
N ASN A 160 0.82 -15.60 -13.65
CA ASN A 160 0.79 -16.25 -14.95
C ASN A 160 0.62 -17.77 -14.82
N ALA A 161 1.27 -18.39 -13.84
CA ALA A 161 1.03 -19.79 -13.49
C ALA A 161 -0.44 -20.03 -13.08
N PHE A 162 -1.02 -19.11 -12.30
CA PHE A 162 -2.45 -19.14 -11.99
C PHE A 162 -3.32 -19.00 -13.26
N LEU A 163 -3.03 -18.06 -14.17
CA LEU A 163 -3.81 -17.93 -15.41
C LEU A 163 -3.73 -19.18 -16.29
N GLN A 164 -2.58 -19.85 -16.32
CA GLN A 164 -2.41 -21.12 -17.02
C GLN A 164 -3.28 -22.21 -16.40
N SER A 165 -3.35 -22.29 -15.07
CA SER A 165 -4.20 -23.27 -14.37
C SER A 165 -5.70 -23.07 -14.58
N GLN A 166 -6.13 -21.87 -15.01
CA GLN A 166 -7.54 -21.59 -15.33
C GLN A 166 -7.93 -21.95 -16.77
N GLN A 167 -7.00 -22.40 -17.61
CA GLN A 167 -7.31 -22.85 -18.97
C GLN A 167 -7.93 -24.26 -18.96
N THR A 168 -8.64 -24.64 -20.03
CA THR A 168 -9.39 -25.92 -20.11
C THR A 168 -8.52 -27.15 -19.80
N ASP A 169 -7.27 -27.14 -20.26
CA ASP A 169 -6.27 -28.20 -20.02
C ASP A 169 -5.13 -27.73 -19.10
N GLY A 170 -5.38 -26.66 -18.34
CA GLY A 170 -4.40 -26.02 -17.46
C GLY A 170 -4.06 -26.88 -16.26
N VAL A 171 -2.76 -27.12 -16.03
CA VAL A 171 -2.29 -27.77 -14.79
C VAL A 171 -2.00 -26.69 -13.76
N ASP A 172 -2.56 -26.84 -12.55
CA ASP A 172 -2.21 -25.99 -11.40
C ASP A 172 -0.86 -26.43 -10.83
N GLU A 173 0.21 -25.78 -11.32
CA GLU A 173 1.59 -26.08 -10.94
C GLU A 173 1.79 -26.10 -9.42
N ILE A 174 2.41 -27.17 -8.92
CA ILE A 174 2.77 -27.29 -7.50
C ILE A 174 4.13 -26.64 -7.27
N ILE A 175 4.11 -25.50 -6.59
CA ILE A 175 5.28 -24.71 -6.28
C ILE A 175 5.95 -25.26 -5.01
N GLN A 176 7.25 -25.52 -5.12
CA GLN A 176 8.04 -26.14 -4.05
C GLN A 176 8.55 -25.10 -3.04
N PRO A 177 8.56 -25.42 -1.74
CA PRO A 177 9.23 -24.61 -0.73
C PRO A 177 10.75 -24.58 -0.92
N ARG A 178 11.34 -23.41 -0.79
CA ARG A 178 12.80 -23.21 -0.88
C ARG A 178 13.56 -24.01 0.18
N ALA A 179 12.97 -24.19 1.37
CA ALA A 179 13.55 -24.97 2.46
C ALA A 179 13.79 -26.46 2.12
N LEU A 180 13.08 -27.01 1.11
CA LEU A 180 13.27 -28.41 0.68
C LEU A 180 14.41 -28.57 -0.32
N SER A 181 14.84 -27.50 -0.97
CA SER A 181 15.88 -27.52 -2.03
C SER A 181 17.22 -26.99 -1.56
N SER A 182 17.29 -26.33 -0.40
CA SER A 182 18.53 -25.79 0.16
C SER A 182 19.42 -26.91 0.72
N SER A 183 20.27 -27.50 -0.13
CA SER A 183 21.37 -28.38 0.29
C SER A 183 22.60 -27.63 0.80
N THR A 184 22.59 -26.29 0.72
CA THR A 184 23.73 -25.42 1.06
C THR A 184 23.22 -24.26 1.91
N PRO A 185 23.79 -24.01 3.11
CA PRO A 185 23.37 -22.86 3.92
C PRO A 185 23.94 -21.59 3.30
N GLU A 186 23.18 -20.93 2.43
CA GLU A 186 23.38 -19.49 2.24
C GLU A 186 23.30 -18.84 3.63
N ARG A 187 24.21 -17.91 3.91
CA ARG A 187 24.34 -17.23 5.20
C ARG A 187 23.09 -16.38 5.44
N SER A 188 22.05 -17.05 5.92
CA SER A 188 20.71 -16.51 6.11
C SER A 188 20.62 -15.96 7.53
N GLU A 189 19.96 -14.83 7.70
CA GLU A 189 19.63 -14.34 9.03
C GLU A 189 18.56 -15.25 9.64
N ASN A 190 19.00 -16.20 10.48
CA ASN A 190 18.08 -16.87 11.37
C ASN A 190 17.56 -15.83 12.36
N PRO A 191 16.23 -15.64 12.49
CA PRO A 191 15.71 -14.74 13.49
C PRO A 191 16.21 -15.21 14.86
N GLU A 192 16.93 -14.34 15.58
CA GLU A 192 17.29 -14.59 16.97
C GLU A 192 16.02 -14.99 17.74
N VAL A 193 16.09 -16.10 18.46
CA VAL A 193 14.97 -16.60 19.26
C VAL A 193 14.74 -15.59 20.39
N GLY A 194 13.73 -14.73 20.24
CA GLY A 194 13.45 -13.67 21.20
C GLY A 194 12.37 -12.69 20.74
N PRO A 195 12.01 -11.73 21.61
CA PRO A 195 11.13 -10.63 21.21
C PRO A 195 11.75 -9.84 20.06
N ARG A 196 10.94 -9.36 19.11
CA ARG A 196 11.44 -8.55 17.98
C ARG A 196 12.21 -7.36 18.52
N LYS A 197 13.50 -7.30 18.20
CA LYS A 197 14.33 -6.14 18.50
C LYS A 197 13.88 -4.96 17.64
N LEU A 198 13.79 -3.78 18.25
CA LEU A 198 13.53 -2.56 17.51
C LEU A 198 14.76 -2.23 16.67
N ILE A 199 14.60 -2.26 15.35
CA ILE A 199 15.62 -1.76 14.43
C ILE A 199 15.51 -0.24 14.40
N SER A 200 16.53 0.41 14.95
CA SER A 200 16.72 1.86 14.99
C SER A 200 18.02 2.18 14.25
N ASN A 201 17.93 2.33 12.93
CA ASN A 201 19.07 2.74 12.12
C ASN A 201 19.23 4.25 12.18
N ASP A 202 20.46 4.73 12.05
CA ASP A 202 20.70 6.14 11.81
C ASP A 202 20.12 6.55 10.44
N PRO A 203 19.52 7.74 10.33
CA PRO A 203 19.08 8.28 9.05
C PRO A 203 20.24 8.34 8.05
N ALA A 204 19.94 8.09 6.77
CA ALA A 204 20.94 8.22 5.73
C ALA A 204 21.38 9.69 5.58
N SER A 205 22.69 9.92 5.50
CA SER A 205 23.33 11.19 5.22
C SER A 205 24.44 10.99 4.18
N PRO A 206 24.94 12.05 3.53
CA PRO A 206 26.10 11.94 2.65
C PRO A 206 27.29 11.24 3.30
N ASP A 207 27.50 11.45 4.61
CA ASP A 207 28.63 10.91 5.37
C ASP A 207 28.52 9.40 5.63
N ASN A 208 27.31 8.87 5.82
CA ASN A 208 27.09 7.45 6.14
C ASN A 208 26.54 6.62 4.97
N PHE A 209 26.24 7.26 3.82
CA PHE A 209 25.63 6.61 2.67
C PHE A 209 26.46 5.45 2.13
N GLU A 210 27.77 5.62 1.98
CA GLU A 210 28.66 4.56 1.46
C GLU A 210 28.64 3.32 2.37
N THR A 211 28.64 3.53 3.69
CA THR A 211 28.53 2.45 4.67
C THR A 211 27.18 1.74 4.55
N ILE A 212 26.07 2.48 4.47
CA ILE A 212 24.72 1.90 4.31
C ILE A 212 24.60 1.13 2.99
N ALA A 213 25.19 1.67 1.91
CA ALA A 213 25.10 1.11 0.58
C ALA A 213 25.86 -0.23 0.45
N THR A 214 27.03 -0.30 1.06
CA THR A 214 27.92 -1.49 1.02
C THR A 214 27.65 -2.51 2.12
N SER A 215 26.88 -2.14 3.15
CA SER A 215 26.51 -3.05 4.24
C SER A 215 25.82 -4.32 3.72
N PRO A 216 26.32 -5.53 4.05
CA PRO A 216 25.73 -6.79 3.64
C PRO A 216 24.29 -6.92 4.14
N LYS A 217 23.40 -7.42 3.28
CA LYS A 217 21.99 -7.65 3.58
C LYS A 217 21.66 -9.11 3.30
N ALA A 218 21.79 -9.95 4.33
CA ALA A 218 21.56 -11.38 4.21
C ALA A 218 20.07 -11.64 3.91
N PRO A 219 19.75 -12.58 3.01
CA PRO A 219 18.36 -12.94 2.76
C PRO A 219 17.71 -13.54 4.01
N ALA A 220 16.41 -13.31 4.16
CA ALA A 220 15.63 -13.94 5.22
C ALA A 220 15.55 -15.46 5.00
N SER A 221 15.75 -16.24 6.07
CA SER A 221 15.64 -17.70 6.00
C SER A 221 14.23 -18.16 5.56
N PRO A 222 14.12 -19.16 4.68
CA PRO A 222 12.84 -19.76 4.36
C PRO A 222 12.23 -20.43 5.60
N SER A 223 10.90 -20.40 5.70
CA SER A 223 10.19 -21.10 6.76
C SER A 223 10.30 -22.62 6.56
N SER A 224 10.62 -23.36 7.62
CA SER A 224 10.67 -24.83 7.59
C SER A 224 9.28 -25.49 7.66
N THR A 225 8.22 -24.74 7.93
CA THR A 225 6.86 -25.27 8.13
C THR A 225 5.95 -25.10 6.92
N VAL A 226 6.41 -24.43 5.86
CA VAL A 226 5.62 -24.30 4.63
C VAL A 226 5.69 -25.59 3.81
N SER A 227 4.53 -26.03 3.32
CA SER A 227 4.39 -27.20 2.44
C SER A 227 4.30 -26.78 0.96
N PRO A 228 4.53 -27.71 0.01
CA PRO A 228 4.21 -27.47 -1.39
C PRO A 228 2.77 -26.96 -1.56
N ALA A 229 2.58 -26.02 -2.47
CA ALA A 229 1.30 -25.35 -2.67
C ALA A 229 1.09 -25.01 -4.14
N SER A 230 -0.16 -25.09 -4.60
CA SER A 230 -0.49 -24.76 -5.99
C SER A 230 -0.44 -23.25 -6.27
N ALA A 231 -0.25 -22.87 -7.53
CA ALA A 231 -0.25 -21.47 -7.95
C ALA A 231 -1.55 -20.74 -7.56
N SER A 232 -2.70 -21.41 -7.71
CA SER A 232 -4.01 -20.86 -7.31
C SER A 232 -4.14 -20.59 -5.81
N SER A 233 -3.44 -21.37 -4.98
CA SER A 233 -3.39 -21.14 -3.52
C SER A 233 -2.43 -20.00 -3.17
N LEU A 234 -1.26 -19.97 -3.80
CA LEU A 234 -0.21 -19.00 -3.52
C LEU A 234 -0.54 -17.59 -3.99
N ILE A 235 -1.27 -17.41 -5.09
CA ILE A 235 -1.62 -16.07 -5.57
C ILE A 235 -2.44 -15.28 -4.52
N ARG A 236 -3.23 -15.97 -3.69
CA ARG A 236 -3.98 -15.36 -2.58
C ARG A 236 -3.09 -14.96 -1.39
N LYS A 237 -1.85 -15.45 -1.35
CA LYS A 237 -0.84 -15.17 -0.33
C LYS A 237 0.20 -14.13 -0.80
N LEU A 238 0.08 -13.62 -2.03
CA LEU A 238 0.88 -12.48 -2.50
C LEU A 238 0.43 -11.20 -1.78
N ARG A 239 1.39 -10.45 -1.24
CA ARG A 239 1.16 -9.30 -0.35
C ARG A 239 1.97 -8.07 -0.75
N TRP A 240 3.18 -8.26 -1.26
CA TRP A 240 4.04 -7.16 -1.72
C TRP A 240 4.98 -7.65 -2.82
N ALA A 241 5.44 -6.70 -3.64
CA ALA A 241 6.53 -6.84 -4.60
C ALA A 241 7.40 -5.56 -4.51
N ASN A 242 8.72 -5.71 -4.59
CA ASN A 242 9.64 -4.57 -4.66
C ASN A 242 9.61 -3.93 -6.05
N ILE A 243 9.87 -2.62 -6.10
CA ILE A 243 9.95 -1.86 -7.34
C ILE A 243 11.17 -0.94 -7.34
N GLY A 244 11.96 -0.96 -8.41
CA GLY A 244 13.17 -0.15 -8.47
C GLY A 244 14.30 -0.73 -7.61
N TRP A 245 14.68 0.00 -6.57
CA TRP A 245 15.66 -0.46 -5.59
C TRP A 245 15.01 -1.41 -4.60
N SER A 246 15.61 -2.58 -4.35
CA SER A 246 15.04 -3.58 -3.43
C SER A 246 15.09 -3.07 -2.00
N TYR A 247 13.95 -3.01 -1.32
CA TYR A 247 13.89 -2.69 0.10
C TYR A 247 14.08 -3.96 0.94
N HIS A 248 15.08 -3.95 1.81
CA HIS A 248 15.37 -5.07 2.70
C HIS A 248 14.64 -4.90 4.03
N TRP A 249 13.57 -5.67 4.23
CA TRP A 249 12.70 -5.58 5.42
C TRP A 249 13.44 -5.88 6.74
N GLY A 250 14.43 -6.78 6.72
CA GLY A 250 15.18 -7.20 7.90
C GLY A 250 16.13 -6.13 8.43
N SER A 251 16.72 -5.32 7.55
CA SER A 251 17.61 -4.22 7.92
C SER A 251 16.94 -2.85 7.84
N LYS A 252 15.71 -2.78 7.31
CA LYS A 252 14.96 -1.54 7.03
C LYS A 252 15.72 -0.53 6.14
N GLN A 253 16.52 -1.03 5.20
CA GLN A 253 17.34 -0.22 4.29
C GLN A 253 17.22 -0.75 2.84
N TYR A 254 17.56 0.07 1.86
CA TYR A 254 17.67 -0.39 0.47
C TYR A 254 18.90 -1.27 0.27
N ASP A 255 18.74 -2.36 -0.48
CA ASP A 255 19.81 -3.25 -0.91
C ASP A 255 20.29 -2.88 -2.31
N PHE A 256 21.35 -2.08 -2.35
CA PHE A 256 21.96 -1.63 -3.60
C PHE A 256 22.78 -2.73 -4.30
N SER A 257 23.13 -3.82 -3.60
CA SER A 257 23.90 -4.93 -4.19
C SER A 257 23.10 -5.71 -5.24
N LYS A 258 21.77 -5.69 -5.15
CA LYS A 258 20.85 -6.32 -6.11
C LYS A 258 20.67 -5.52 -7.41
N GLY A 259 21.24 -4.32 -7.47
CA GLY A 259 21.04 -3.39 -8.57
C GLY A 259 19.62 -2.79 -8.57
N LYS A 260 19.36 -1.95 -9.57
CA LYS A 260 18.08 -1.28 -9.75
C LYS A 260 17.28 -1.98 -10.82
N VAL A 261 16.12 -2.53 -10.46
CA VAL A 261 15.17 -3.04 -11.45
C VAL A 261 14.53 -1.85 -12.17
N GLU A 262 14.35 -1.95 -13.48
CA GLU A 262 13.73 -0.88 -14.25
C GLU A 262 12.27 -0.68 -13.82
N VAL A 263 11.93 0.54 -13.41
CA VAL A 263 10.54 0.93 -13.15
C VAL A 263 9.85 1.13 -14.49
N ASN A 264 8.77 0.38 -14.71
CA ASN A 264 7.92 0.43 -15.90
C ASN A 264 7.60 1.88 -16.33
N THR A 265 7.74 2.15 -17.62
CA THR A 265 7.61 3.49 -18.20
C THR A 265 6.22 4.10 -18.00
N THR A 266 5.16 3.30 -18.06
CA THR A 266 3.78 3.76 -17.82
C THR A 266 3.61 4.23 -16.38
N LEU A 267 4.06 3.43 -15.41
CA LEU A 267 3.98 3.81 -13.99
C LEU A 267 4.88 5.01 -13.68
N ARG A 268 6.12 5.01 -14.16
CA ARG A 268 7.05 6.14 -14.02
C ARG A 268 6.45 7.42 -14.59
N GLY A 269 5.91 7.34 -15.80
CA GLY A 269 5.24 8.44 -16.47
C GLY A 269 4.04 8.93 -15.68
N LEU A 270 3.24 8.04 -15.09
CA LEU A 270 2.12 8.42 -14.22
C LEU A 270 2.61 9.18 -12.98
N CYS A 271 3.61 8.66 -12.25
CA CYS A 271 4.18 9.33 -11.07
C CYS A 271 4.71 10.72 -11.43
N GLN A 272 5.46 10.83 -12.53
CA GLN A 272 5.96 12.13 -13.03
C GLN A 272 4.80 13.07 -13.40
N ARG A 273 3.76 12.58 -14.09
CA ARG A 273 2.58 13.39 -14.42
C ARG A 273 1.90 13.93 -13.16
N VAL A 274 1.71 13.10 -12.13
CA VAL A 274 1.12 13.54 -10.85
C VAL A 274 1.95 14.66 -10.22
N VAL A 275 3.25 14.44 -10.02
CA VAL A 275 4.14 15.42 -9.37
C VAL A 275 4.20 16.74 -10.16
N ARG A 276 4.30 16.65 -11.49
CA ARG A 276 4.31 17.82 -12.38
C ARG A 276 3.02 18.62 -12.36
N SER A 277 1.90 17.94 -12.10
CA SER A 277 0.60 18.57 -12.17
C SER A 277 0.27 19.39 -10.93
N ILE A 278 0.99 19.20 -9.82
CA ILE A 278 0.71 19.88 -8.56
C ILE A 278 1.38 21.25 -8.55
N GLU A 279 0.60 22.30 -8.29
CA GLU A 279 1.15 23.62 -7.98
C GLU A 279 1.72 23.62 -6.55
N TRP A 280 2.98 23.21 -6.40
CA TRP A 280 3.63 23.06 -5.09
C TRP A 280 3.70 24.36 -4.27
N ALA A 281 3.63 25.53 -4.92
CA ALA A 281 3.47 26.81 -4.23
C ALA A 281 2.11 26.93 -3.49
N ASP A 282 1.04 26.28 -3.97
CA ASP A 282 -0.23 26.23 -3.25
C ASP A 282 -0.17 25.23 -2.06
N VAL A 283 0.78 24.30 -2.07
CA VAL A 283 1.00 23.30 -1.00
C VAL A 283 1.87 23.87 0.13
N PHE A 284 2.95 24.57 -0.20
CA PHE A 284 3.95 25.06 0.77
C PHE A 284 4.02 26.59 0.90
N GLY A 285 3.48 27.38 -0.03
CA GLY A 285 3.65 28.84 -0.07
C GLY A 285 2.76 29.67 0.87
N GLY A 286 2.18 29.06 1.90
CA GLY A 286 1.35 29.76 2.90
C GLY A 286 2.19 30.60 3.88
N ALA A 287 1.66 31.75 4.32
CA ALA A 287 2.37 32.76 5.12
C ALA A 287 2.79 32.35 6.55
N ASP A 288 2.37 31.17 7.03
CA ASP A 288 2.61 30.70 8.41
C ASP A 288 3.63 29.55 8.51
N GLN A 289 4.40 29.26 7.45
CA GLN A 289 5.54 28.35 7.56
C GLN A 289 6.74 29.10 8.15
N GLU A 290 6.68 29.41 9.44
CA GLU A 290 7.88 29.59 10.25
C GLU A 290 8.71 28.31 10.12
N LYS A 291 9.76 28.38 9.28
CA LYS A 291 10.91 27.47 9.21
C LYS A 291 10.67 26.12 9.90
N GLU A 292 9.89 25.25 9.26
CA GLU A 292 10.01 23.83 9.57
C GLU A 292 11.45 23.48 9.24
N ASP A 293 12.22 23.13 10.28
CA ASP A 293 13.64 22.78 10.19
C ASP A 293 13.77 21.46 9.42
N TRP A 294 13.79 21.55 8.10
CA TRP A 294 14.07 20.43 7.19
C TRP A 294 15.57 20.05 7.18
N GLY A 295 16.34 20.54 8.17
CA GLY A 295 17.79 20.43 8.22
C GLY A 295 18.48 21.41 7.28
N SER A 296 19.78 21.23 7.05
CA SER A 296 20.59 22.13 6.22
C SER A 296 20.21 22.18 4.73
N GLU A 297 19.24 21.37 4.29
CA GLU A 297 18.66 21.38 2.94
C GLU A 297 17.35 22.17 2.91
N ASP A 298 17.38 23.40 3.43
CA ASP A 298 16.28 24.35 3.36
C ASP A 298 15.75 24.42 1.91
N GLN A 299 14.48 24.03 1.73
CA GLN A 299 13.70 24.18 0.49
C GLN A 299 13.97 23.19 -0.65
N ALA A 300 14.33 21.93 -0.37
CA ALA A 300 14.47 20.87 -1.40
C ALA A 300 13.27 20.76 -2.37
N TRP A 301 12.05 21.11 -1.94
CA TRP A 301 10.87 21.12 -2.80
C TRP A 301 10.95 22.14 -3.95
N THR A 302 11.75 23.20 -3.85
CA THR A 302 11.90 24.22 -4.90
C THR A 302 12.60 23.67 -6.15
N HIS A 303 13.44 22.64 -5.98
CA HIS A 303 14.17 21.95 -7.04
C HIS A 303 13.37 20.79 -7.67
N TRP A 304 12.07 20.65 -7.37
CA TRP A 304 11.25 19.57 -7.93
C TRP A 304 11.29 19.54 -9.47
N LYS A 305 11.41 20.71 -10.11
CA LYS A 305 11.52 20.86 -11.56
C LYS A 305 12.85 20.31 -12.11
N GLU A 306 13.91 20.24 -11.32
CA GLU A 306 15.18 19.67 -11.77
C GLU A 306 15.12 18.14 -11.72
N THR A 307 14.46 17.58 -10.70
CA THR A 307 14.31 16.13 -10.54
C THR A 307 13.21 15.54 -11.43
N TYR A 308 12.13 16.30 -11.65
CA TYR A 308 10.93 15.85 -12.34
C TYR A 308 10.57 16.70 -13.55
N GLY A 309 11.31 17.74 -13.94
CA GLY A 309 11.03 18.55 -15.14
C GLY A 309 11.26 17.79 -16.45
N ARG A 310 10.99 18.45 -17.58
CA ARG A 310 11.38 17.92 -18.90
C ARG A 310 12.88 18.16 -19.10
N ASN A 311 13.58 17.18 -19.66
CA ASN A 311 14.63 17.49 -20.65
C ASN A 311 13.93 17.99 -21.91
#